data_AF-A0A7J3BPR6-F1
#
_entry.id   AF-A0A7J3BPR6-F1
#
_cell.length_a   1.000
_cell.length_b   1.000
_cell.length_c   1.000
_cell.angle_alpha   90.00
_cell.angle_beta   90.00
_cell.angle_gamma   90.00
#
_symmetry.space_group_name_H-M   'P 1'
#
loop_
_entity.id
_entity.type
_entity.pdbx_description
1 polymer ?
#
loop_
_entity_poly.entity_id
_entity_poly.type
_entity_poly.pdbx_seq_one_letter_code
_entity_poly.pdbx_strand_id
1 'polypeptide(L)' 'MDKMEIYNDLLKCGISDLDAKIVLDCIVKKTSCSWMNDDEVKDGAQQKINEYLKQYGLIAKIEQRPMTNKYIWEVKVVK' A
#
# COMPACT_ATOMS: atom_id res chain seq x y z
N MET A 1 9.95 -15.81 -2.99
CA MET A 1 9.07 -14.64 -3.13
C MET A 1 9.68 -13.75 -4.18
N ASP A 2 9.06 -13.66 -5.35
CA ASP A 2 9.56 -12.81 -6.43
C ASP A 2 9.14 -11.36 -6.14
N LYS A 3 10.13 -10.50 -5.84
CA LYS A 3 9.88 -9.09 -5.52
C LYS A 3 9.31 -8.34 -6.72
N MET A 4 9.66 -8.74 -7.94
CA MET A 4 9.24 -8.08 -9.15
C MET A 4 7.79 -8.42 -9.49
N GLU A 5 7.37 -9.66 -9.22
CA GLU A 5 5.97 -10.08 -9.32
C GLU A 5 5.08 -9.28 -8.36
N ILE A 6 5.48 -9.21 -7.08
CA ILE A 6 4.73 -8.44 -6.06
C ILE A 6 4.64 -6.97 -6.43
N TYR A 7 5.76 -6.38 -6.85
CA TYR A 7 5.80 -5.00 -7.30
C TYR A 7 4.81 -4.74 -8.45
N ASN A 8 4.82 -5.60 -9.47
CA ASN A 8 3.92 -5.47 -10.62
C ASN A 8 2.44 -5.63 -10.22
N ASP A 9 2.14 -6.51 -9.28
CA ASP A 9 0.77 -6.70 -8.79
C ASP A 9 0.28 -5.49 -7.98
N LEU A 10 1.15 -4.91 -7.14
CA LEU A 10 0.86 -3.68 -6.43
C LEU A 10 0.55 -2.52 -7.38
N LEU A 11 1.32 -2.37 -8.47
CA LEU A 11 1.01 -1.38 -9.51
C LEU A 11 -0.37 -1.62 -10.17
N LYS A 12 -0.77 -2.88 -10.41
CA LYS A 12 -2.11 -3.22 -10.93
C LYS A 12 -3.23 -2.86 -9.95
N CYS A 13 -2.95 -2.78 -8.64
CA CYS A 13 -3.92 -2.29 -7.66
C CYS A 13 -4.22 -0.79 -7.79
N GLY A 14 -3.45 -0.05 -8.59
CA GLY A 14 -3.71 1.35 -8.90
C GLY A 14 -3.04 2.34 -7.95
N ILE A 15 -1.83 2.01 -7.48
CA ILE A 15 -1.04 2.83 -6.55
C ILE A 15 0.24 3.30 -7.24
N SER A 16 0.89 4.34 -6.71
CA SER A 16 2.09 4.89 -7.34
C SER A 16 3.31 3.97 -7.20
N ASP A 17 4.33 4.21 -8.02
CA ASP A 17 5.62 3.50 -7.95
C ASP A 17 6.23 3.60 -6.54
N LEU A 18 6.13 4.78 -5.91
CA LEU A 18 6.65 5.02 -4.56
C LEU A 18 5.88 4.19 -3.52
N ASP A 19 4.55 4.21 -3.57
CA ASP A 19 3.71 3.45 -2.65
C ASP A 19 3.95 1.95 -2.81
N ALA A 20 4.04 1.46 -4.05
CA ALA A 20 4.32 0.05 -4.34
C ALA A 20 5.67 -0.40 -3.77
N LYS A 21 6.71 0.43 -3.85
CA LYS A 21 8.03 0.13 -3.25
C LYS A 21 7.96 0.05 -1.73
N ILE A 22 7.24 0.98 -1.09
CA ILE A 22 7.11 1.00 0.37
C ILE A 22 6.28 -0.20 0.84
N VAL A 23 5.14 -0.48 0.21
CA VAL A 23 4.31 -1.65 0.53
C VAL A 23 5.09 -2.95 0.32
N LEU A 24 5.86 -3.08 -0.77
CA LEU A 24 6.74 -4.22 -1.00
C LEU A 24 7.75 -4.39 0.13
N ASP A 25 8.37 -3.32 0.59
CA ASP A 25 9.31 -3.38 1.73
C ASP A 25 8.62 -3.88 3.00
N CYS A 26 7.38 -3.43 3.25
CA CYS A 26 6.58 -3.86 4.39
C CYS A 26 6.17 -5.34 4.29
N ILE A 27 5.92 -5.85 3.08
CA ILE A 27 5.73 -7.30 2.82
C ILE A 27 7.00 -8.09 3.08
N VAL A 28 8.13 -7.67 2.51
CA VAL A 28 9.43 -8.38 2.62
C VAL A 28 9.91 -8.44 4.07
N LYS A 29 9.81 -7.32 4.79
CA LYS A 29 10.27 -7.20 6.18
C LYS A 29 9.26 -7.68 7.20
N LYS A 30 7.99 -7.89 6.80
CA LYS A 30 6.86 -8.17 7.70
C LYS A 30 6.75 -7.12 8.81
N THR A 31 6.82 -5.85 8.42
CA THR A 31 6.79 -4.70 9.34
C THR A 31 5.64 -3.78 9.02
N SER A 32 5.10 -3.16 10.06
CA SER A 32 4.15 -2.05 9.91
C SER A 32 4.90 -0.77 9.55
N CYS A 33 4.32 0.05 8.69
CA CYS A 33 4.91 1.29 8.20
C CYS A 33 3.83 2.34 7.94
N SER A 34 4.18 3.61 8.07
CA SER A 34 3.30 4.72 7.70
C SER A 34 4.10 5.81 7.00
N TRP A 35 3.48 6.43 5.99
CA TRP A 35 4.06 7.52 5.24
C TRP A 35 2.96 8.44 4.71
N MET A 36 3.38 9.58 4.13
CA MET A 36 2.47 10.48 3.45
C MET A 36 2.97 10.70 2.03
N ASN A 37 2.06 10.68 1.07
CA ASN A 37 2.34 11.10 -0.30
C ASN A 37 1.22 12.01 -0.82
N ASP A 38 1.49 12.66 -1.94
CA ASP A 38 0.56 13.51 -2.68
C ASP A 38 0.15 12.89 -4.02
N ASP A 39 0.54 11.64 -4.29
CA ASP A 39 0.06 10.90 -5.45
C ASP A 39 -1.42 10.57 -5.30
N GLU A 40 -2.15 10.67 -6.41
CA GLU A 40 -3.55 10.29 -6.45
C GLU A 40 -3.73 8.80 -6.20
N VAL A 41 -4.53 8.45 -5.20
CA VAL A 41 -4.99 7.09 -4.97
C VAL A 41 -6.31 6.89 -5.69
N LYS A 42 -6.31 6.00 -6.69
CA LYS A 42 -7.52 5.69 -7.47
C LYS A 42 -8.64 5.15 -6.59
N ASP A 43 -9.88 5.46 -6.98
CA ASP A 43 -11.07 4.92 -6.30
C ASP A 43 -11.02 3.38 -6.27
N GLY A 44 -11.27 2.80 -5.09
CA GLY A 44 -11.19 1.36 -4.86
C GLY A 44 -9.77 0.78 -4.73
N ALA A 45 -8.69 1.57 -4.85
CA ALA A 45 -7.32 1.06 -4.71
C ALA A 45 -7.08 0.46 -3.32
N GLN A 46 -7.56 1.09 -2.25
CA GLN A 46 -7.46 0.54 -0.88
C GLN A 46 -8.06 -0.87 -0.77
N GLN A 47 -9.23 -1.10 -1.38
CA GLN A 47 -9.86 -2.40 -1.34
C GLN A 47 -9.00 -3.45 -2.06
N LYS A 48 -8.53 -3.14 -3.28
CA LYS A 48 -7.68 -4.04 -4.07
C LYS A 48 -6.37 -4.38 -3.35
N ILE A 49 -5.71 -3.38 -2.76
CA ILE A 49 -4.50 -3.59 -1.98
C ILE A 49 -4.80 -4.47 -0.78
N ASN A 50 -5.89 -4.23 -0.05
CA ASN A 50 -6.24 -5.04 1.11
C ASN A 50 -6.56 -6.49 0.74
N GLU A 51 -7.24 -6.71 -0.38
CA GLU A 51 -7.46 -8.06 -0.92
C GLU A 51 -6.12 -8.75 -1.23
N TYR A 52 -5.18 -8.02 -1.83
CA TYR A 52 -3.85 -8.53 -2.13
C TYR A 52 -3.00 -8.77 -0.87
N LEU A 53 -3.02 -7.86 0.11
CA LEU A 53 -2.20 -7.90 1.32
C LEU A 53 -2.66 -8.96 2.33
N LYS A 54 -3.92 -9.41 2.27
CA LYS A 54 -4.44 -10.49 3.12
C LYS A 54 -3.59 -11.75 3.06
N GLN A 55 -3.08 -12.12 1.88
CA GLN A 55 -2.25 -13.31 1.71
C GLN A 55 -0.90 -13.21 2.45
N TYR A 56 -0.49 -12.00 2.80
CA TYR A 56 0.74 -11.70 3.54
C TYR A 56 0.49 -11.36 5.01
N GLY A 57 -0.76 -11.47 5.50
CA GLY A 57 -1.11 -11.07 6.86
C GLY A 57 -0.92 -9.57 7.09
N LEU A 58 -1.19 -8.75 6.07
CA LEU A 58 -1.05 -7.29 6.13
C LEU A 58 -2.38 -6.61 5.78
N ILE A 59 -2.58 -5.40 6.29
CA ILE A 59 -3.69 -4.51 5.93
C ILE A 59 -3.16 -3.10 5.70
N ALA A 60 -3.64 -2.46 4.64
CA ALA A 60 -3.39 -1.06 4.32
C ALA A 60 -4.61 -0.18 4.64
N LYS A 61 -4.35 1.00 5.18
CA LYS A 61 -5.30 2.08 5.40
C LYS A 61 -4.78 3.32 4.69
N ILE A 62 -5.62 3.93 3.88
CA ILE A 62 -5.31 5.12 3.10
C ILE A 62 -6.33 6.19 3.46
N GLU A 63 -5.87 7.31 4.01
CA GLU A 63 -6.74 8.41 4.43
C GLU A 63 -6.33 9.71 3.74
N GLN A 64 -7.24 10.31 2.98
CA GLN A 64 -7.01 11.65 2.43
C GLN A 64 -7.11 12.71 3.55
N ARG A 65 -6.13 13.61 3.61
CA ARG A 65 -6.16 14.75 4.53
C ARG A 65 -7.16 15.81 4.02
N PRO A 66 -8.16 16.26 4.82
CA PRO A 66 -9.19 17.19 4.34
C PRO A 66 -8.70 18.56 3.87
N MET A 67 -7.49 18.99 4.29
CA MET A 67 -6.95 20.32 4.02
C MET A 67 -5.75 20.31 3.05
N THR A 68 -5.35 19.14 2.56
CA THR A 68 -4.19 18.99 1.67
C THR A 68 -4.46 17.88 0.66
N ASN A 69 -3.95 17.96 -0.56
CA ASN A 69 -3.99 16.84 -1.53
C ASN A 69 -3.02 15.70 -1.16
N LYS A 70 -2.87 15.41 0.14
CA LYS A 70 -2.00 14.37 0.65
C LYS A 70 -2.82 13.21 1.20
N TYR A 71 -2.32 12.01 0.99
CA TYR A 71 -2.82 10.77 1.56
C TYR A 71 -1.88 10.31 2.67
N ILE A 72 -2.46 9.86 3.77
CA ILE A 72 -1.77 9.14 4.82
C ILE A 72 -1.92 7.67 4.51
N TRP A 73 -0.78 7.00 4.35
CA TRP A 73 -0.71 5.57 4.18
C TRP A 73 -0.28 4.92 5.48
N GLU A 74 -0.93 3.83 5.83
CA GLU A 74 -0.58 3.00 6.96
C GLU A 74 -0.73 1.53 6.57
N VAL A 75 0.36 0.77 6.65
CA VAL A 75 0.34 -0.69 6.51
C VAL A 75 0.61 -1.31 7.87
N LYS A 76 -0.23 -2.28 8.26
CA LYS A 76 -0.16 -2.97 9.55
C LYS A 76 -0.08 -4.47 9.35
N VAL A 77 0.79 -5.11 10.11
CA VAL A 77 0.82 -6.58 10.26
C VAL A 77 -0.38 -7.01 11.09
N VAL A 78 -1.20 -7.90 10.53
CA VAL A 78 -2.31 -8.56 11.18
C VAL A 78 -1.80 -9.91 11.67
N LYS A 79 -1.75 -10.10 12.98
CA LYS A 79 -1.36 -11.36 13.63
C LYS A 79 -2.43 -12.42 13.50
#